data_AF-A0A4U1IWU8-F1
#
_entry.id   AF-A0A4U1IWU8-F1
#
_cell.length_a   1.000
_cell.length_b   1.000
_cell.length_c   1.000
_cell.angle_alpha   90.00
_cell.angle_beta   90.00
_cell.angle_gamma   90.00
#
_symmetry.space_group_name_H-M   'P 1'
#
loop_
_entity.id
_entity.type
_entity.pdbx_description
1 polymer ?
#
loop_
_entity_poly.entity_id
_entity_poly.type
_entity_poly.pdbx_seq_one_letter_code
_entity_poly.pdbx_strand_id
1 'polypeptide(L)'
;MRVMLAERLGTAEKTGKLDLRGLVLGQVPPVIRALRNLVELDLGSNALTEVPAWLGELTSLEVLRLERNALEDLPRKLGRLDKLRVLELSHNKLQAVPSFVADLPALVSLDLGQNRVESVPRWLADRSALRALVLGKNPLDAFPEPVLALSGLTELGLAGLGFEALPGDLGALVALQKLDLGENRLSGLPASIGKLGALRALVLRGNRLTELPPMLPGLRLRALDVAGNRIGALPLAGHAWDEMEALELGDNPLVVLPEEVAAFAALRRLDLRSTWLESLPDVLARLTGLRTLLLAGSPVGLRDGKPPDVLFTLEGLEELDLSLTGITALPEALGWLSRLKFLWLQGIPLTSVPAALRSMKHLEELDLTDTPFGRSDEVEALTAALPTTRVVCVDWAATYRAMLGDVYILRDDTGLDDVEIAKWVLARERGGRLPAAGRLRPVDEEVLERLHTLVFMQAPRRRVTTRSAVGVMVDLVARDQLGWHEVLEQLLEGAHASGMKSRRIGDTSR
;
A
#
# COMPACT_ATOMS: atom_id res chain seq x y z
N MET A 1 22.72 25.04 -2.64
CA MET A 1 22.18 25.42 -1.32
C MET A 1 22.18 26.93 -1.08
N ARG A 2 23.32 27.66 -1.11
CA ARG A 2 23.33 29.11 -0.79
C ARG A 2 22.49 30.00 -1.70
N VAL A 3 22.51 29.76 -3.03
CA VAL A 3 21.70 30.53 -4.00
C VAL A 3 20.20 30.25 -3.79
N MET A 4 19.83 28.98 -3.72
CA MET A 4 18.45 28.54 -3.46
C MET A 4 17.90 29.06 -2.11
N LEU A 5 18.73 29.11 -1.07
CA LEU A 5 18.35 29.69 0.22
C LEU A 5 18.13 31.20 0.10
N ALA A 6 19.00 31.93 -0.61
CA ALA A 6 18.83 33.37 -0.82
C ALA A 6 17.54 33.70 -1.59
N GLU A 7 17.20 32.92 -2.61
CA GLU A 7 15.94 33.08 -3.36
C GLU A 7 14.70 32.81 -2.49
N ARG A 8 14.74 31.75 -1.68
CA ARG A 8 13.66 31.41 -0.74
C ARG A 8 13.49 32.49 0.33
N LEU A 9 14.58 33.05 0.85
CA LEU A 9 14.55 34.17 1.80
C LEU A 9 13.96 35.43 1.17
N GLY A 10 14.39 35.80 -0.05
CA GLY A 10 13.84 36.96 -0.76
C GLY A 10 12.35 36.81 -1.10
N THR A 11 11.88 35.58 -1.32
CA THR A 11 10.46 35.27 -1.48
C THR A 11 9.71 35.41 -0.15
N ALA A 12 10.26 34.87 0.94
CA ALA A 12 9.67 34.93 2.26
C ALA A 12 9.52 36.37 2.80
N GLU A 13 10.44 37.27 2.47
CA GLU A 13 10.31 38.69 2.80
C GLU A 13 9.08 39.35 2.15
N LYS A 14 8.66 38.87 0.98
CA LYS A 14 7.49 39.40 0.25
C LYS A 14 6.19 38.72 0.63
N THR A 15 6.23 37.40 0.87
CA THR A 15 5.02 36.58 1.05
C THR A 15 4.72 36.25 2.50
N GLY A 16 5.70 36.40 3.40
CA GLY A 16 5.62 35.87 4.76
C GLY A 16 5.69 34.34 4.83
N LYS A 17 6.01 33.65 3.73
CA LYS A 17 6.08 32.18 3.69
C LYS A 17 7.47 31.71 3.33
N LEU A 18 8.05 30.87 4.18
CA LEU A 18 9.37 30.29 3.98
C LEU A 18 9.27 28.76 4.00
N ASP A 19 9.42 28.16 2.82
CA ASP A 19 9.61 26.72 2.66
C ASP A 19 11.11 26.42 2.68
N LEU A 20 11.54 25.53 3.56
CA LEU A 20 12.88 24.93 3.63
C LEU A 20 12.81 23.40 3.77
N ARG A 21 11.74 22.79 3.25
CA ARG A 21 11.48 21.36 3.33
C ARG A 21 12.54 20.57 2.54
N GLY A 22 13.00 19.44 3.09
CA GLY A 22 13.81 18.49 2.32
C GLY A 22 15.22 18.95 1.99
N LEU A 23 15.74 19.96 2.69
CA LEU A 23 17.05 20.56 2.41
C LEU A 23 18.20 19.93 3.21
N VAL A 24 17.91 18.89 3.99
CA VAL A 24 18.88 18.17 4.85
C VAL A 24 19.59 19.12 5.82
N LEU A 25 18.83 20.08 6.36
CA LEU A 25 19.35 21.04 7.34
C LEU A 25 19.62 20.33 8.67
N GLY A 26 20.85 20.45 9.19
CA GLY A 26 21.18 20.00 10.55
C GLY A 26 20.82 21.01 11.64
N GLN A 27 20.67 22.28 11.27
CA GLN A 27 20.29 23.37 12.18
C GLN A 27 19.41 24.38 11.45
N VAL A 28 18.57 25.09 12.20
CA VAL A 28 17.76 26.19 11.66
C VAL A 28 18.67 27.39 11.32
N PRO A 29 18.71 27.85 10.05
CA PRO A 29 19.55 28.96 9.65
C PRO A 29 19.27 30.25 10.46
N PRO A 30 20.29 30.87 11.11
CA PRO A 30 20.08 32.06 11.95
C PRO A 30 19.49 33.27 11.21
N VAL A 31 19.69 33.34 9.90
CA VAL A 31 19.16 34.42 9.04
C VAL A 31 17.63 34.52 9.08
N ILE A 32 16.93 33.41 9.36
CA ILE A 32 15.46 33.39 9.48
C ILE A 32 14.98 34.29 10.62
N ARG A 33 15.80 34.51 11.65
CA ARG A 33 15.47 35.39 12.78
C ARG A 33 15.13 36.83 12.36
N ALA A 34 15.64 37.29 11.21
CA ALA A 34 15.36 38.62 10.68
C ALA A 34 13.95 38.75 10.08
N LEU A 35 13.28 37.64 9.74
CA LEU A 35 11.99 37.61 9.04
C LEU A 35 10.81 37.79 10.02
N ARG A 36 10.68 38.96 10.64
CA ARG A 36 9.67 39.23 11.68
C ARG A 36 8.20 39.12 11.22
N ASN A 37 7.96 39.24 9.91
CA ASN A 37 6.63 39.15 9.30
C ASN A 37 6.31 37.74 8.79
N LEU A 38 7.10 36.73 9.16
CA LEU A 38 6.88 35.35 8.72
C LEU A 38 5.58 34.81 9.33
N VAL A 39 4.69 34.34 8.46
CA VAL A 39 3.38 33.74 8.76
C VAL A 39 3.45 32.22 8.66
N GLU A 40 4.26 31.69 7.75
CA GLU A 40 4.39 30.26 7.52
C GLU A 40 5.87 29.88 7.42
N LEU A 41 6.29 28.91 8.23
CA LEU A 41 7.63 28.33 8.21
C LEU A 41 7.55 26.82 8.09
N ASP A 42 8.05 26.29 6.97
CA ASP A 42 8.18 24.85 6.75
C ASP A 42 9.66 24.44 6.85
N LEU A 43 9.97 23.67 7.89
CA LEU A 43 11.26 23.05 8.16
C LEU A 43 11.15 21.51 8.14
N GLY A 44 10.08 20.96 7.57
CA GLY A 44 9.81 19.54 7.54
C GLY A 44 10.81 18.74 6.69
N SER A 45 10.93 17.44 6.96
CA SER A 45 11.83 16.53 6.22
C SER A 45 13.29 17.01 6.18
N ASN A 46 13.83 17.42 7.33
CA ASN A 46 15.24 17.82 7.50
C ASN A 46 15.94 16.90 8.53
N ALA A 47 17.14 17.29 8.98
CA ALA A 47 17.93 16.56 9.97
C ALA A 47 18.06 17.34 11.28
N LEU A 48 17.05 18.15 11.64
CA LEU A 48 17.09 19.01 12.82
C LEU A 48 17.02 18.17 14.09
N THR A 49 17.97 18.36 15.00
CA THR A 49 17.94 17.79 16.37
C THR A 49 17.44 18.78 17.40
N GLU A 50 17.46 20.07 17.08
CA GLU A 50 16.99 21.15 17.94
C GLU A 50 16.35 22.29 17.15
N VAL A 51 15.48 23.04 17.82
CA VAL A 51 14.94 24.31 17.33
C VAL A 51 15.45 25.43 18.23
N PRO A 52 16.00 26.53 17.67
CA PRO A 52 16.55 27.59 18.48
C PRO A 52 15.45 28.41 19.16
N ALA A 53 15.71 28.82 20.41
CA ALA A 53 14.72 29.53 21.22
C ALA A 53 14.28 30.88 20.63
N TRP A 54 15.07 31.51 19.76
CA TRP A 54 14.69 32.75 19.08
C TRP A 54 13.54 32.56 18.08
N LEU A 55 13.19 31.33 17.69
CA LEU A 55 12.06 31.08 16.79
C LEU A 55 10.73 31.54 17.41
N GLY A 56 10.63 31.51 18.74
CA GLY A 56 9.53 32.10 19.50
C GLY A 56 9.44 33.64 19.45
N GLU A 57 10.37 34.32 18.77
CA GLU A 57 10.29 35.76 18.52
C GLU A 57 9.58 36.09 17.18
N LEU A 58 9.17 35.08 16.40
CA LEU A 58 8.46 35.24 15.13
C LEU A 58 6.93 35.26 15.37
N THR A 59 6.45 36.22 16.14
CA THR A 59 5.06 36.29 16.64
C THR A 59 3.98 36.44 15.56
N SER A 60 4.36 36.63 14.29
CA SER A 60 3.43 36.59 13.16
C SER A 60 3.11 35.18 12.66
N LEU A 61 3.83 34.15 13.14
CA LEU A 61 3.67 32.77 12.67
C LEU A 61 2.28 32.22 13.01
N GLU A 62 1.61 31.74 11.97
CA GLU A 62 0.35 30.99 12.03
C GLU A 62 0.56 29.50 11.75
N VAL A 63 1.60 29.14 10.99
CA VAL A 63 1.89 27.76 10.59
C VAL A 63 3.37 27.46 10.82
N LEU A 64 3.65 26.42 11.60
CA LEU A 64 4.99 25.90 11.85
C LEU A 64 5.03 24.40 11.57
N ARG A 65 5.81 24.01 10.56
CA ARG A 65 6.02 22.61 10.19
C ARG A 65 7.44 22.17 10.52
N LEU A 66 7.55 21.10 11.29
CA LEU A 66 8.79 20.53 11.83
C LEU A 66 8.78 19.00 11.75
N GLU A 67 7.84 18.43 11.00
CA GLU A 67 7.66 16.99 10.87
C GLU A 67 8.84 16.33 10.14
N ARG A 68 9.07 15.03 10.38
CA ARG A 68 10.18 14.26 9.80
C ARG A 68 11.54 14.91 10.07
N ASN A 69 11.83 15.14 11.35
CA ASN A 69 13.13 15.59 11.86
C ASN A 69 13.59 14.62 12.97
N ALA A 70 14.59 14.99 13.77
CA ALA A 70 15.09 14.22 14.89
C ALA A 70 14.96 14.95 16.23
N LEU A 71 13.90 15.77 16.39
CA LEU A 71 13.68 16.62 17.55
C LEU A 71 13.31 15.79 18.79
N GLU A 72 14.04 15.99 19.89
CA GLU A 72 13.76 15.35 21.18
C GLU A 72 13.00 16.28 22.14
N ASP A 73 13.20 17.59 21.99
CA ASP A 73 12.50 18.64 22.74
C ASP A 73 12.39 19.92 21.90
N LEU A 74 11.59 20.87 22.38
CA LEU A 74 11.32 22.15 21.74
C LEU A 74 11.38 23.29 22.77
N PRO A 75 11.95 24.45 22.41
CA PRO A 75 12.18 25.52 23.38
C PRO A 75 10.85 26.12 23.85
N ARG A 76 10.70 26.29 25.18
CA ARG A 76 9.51 26.90 25.81
C ARG A 76 9.10 28.26 25.22
N LYS A 77 10.05 29.01 24.62
CA LYS A 77 9.77 30.29 23.96
C LYS A 77 8.79 30.17 22.79
N LEU A 78 8.56 28.99 22.21
CA LEU A 78 7.53 28.78 21.18
C LEU A 78 6.11 29.06 21.68
N GLY A 79 5.87 29.00 23.00
CA GLY A 79 4.59 29.42 23.59
C GLY A 79 4.26 30.91 23.41
N ARG A 80 5.19 31.72 22.88
CA ARG A 80 4.96 33.14 22.54
C ARG A 80 4.31 33.35 21.17
N LEU A 81 4.16 32.29 20.39
CA LEU A 81 3.55 32.35 19.06
C LEU A 81 2.01 32.37 19.21
N ASP A 82 1.48 33.48 19.71
CA ASP A 82 0.06 33.70 20.02
C ASP A 82 -0.88 33.51 18.84
N LYS A 83 -0.39 33.72 17.62
CA LYS A 83 -1.12 33.48 16.36
C LYS A 83 -0.98 32.07 15.80
N LEU A 84 -0.21 31.17 16.42
CA LEU A 84 0.05 29.85 15.85
C LEU A 84 -1.24 29.01 15.83
N ARG A 85 -1.64 28.60 14.64
CA ARG A 85 -2.86 27.81 14.37
C ARG A 85 -2.54 26.37 14.03
N VAL A 86 -1.43 26.12 13.34
CA VAL A 86 -1.01 24.79 12.89
C VAL A 86 0.41 24.52 13.38
N LEU A 87 0.55 23.41 14.11
CA LEU A 87 1.84 22.89 14.57
C LEU A 87 1.97 21.42 14.16
N GLU A 88 2.86 21.15 13.21
CA GLU A 88 3.15 19.80 12.71
C GLU A 88 4.49 19.32 13.27
N LEU A 89 4.44 18.27 14.09
CA LEU A 89 5.58 17.69 14.80
C LEU A 89 5.71 16.18 14.57
N SER A 90 4.98 15.61 13.62
CA SER A 90 5.00 14.17 13.39
C SER A 90 6.37 13.65 12.95
N HIS A 91 6.64 12.36 13.15
CA HIS A 91 7.93 11.74 12.81
C HIS A 91 9.13 12.47 13.45
N ASN A 92 9.12 12.58 14.77
CA ASN A 92 10.22 13.11 15.59
C ASN A 92 10.52 12.14 16.75
N LYS A 93 11.24 12.59 17.78
CA LYS A 93 11.62 11.80 18.95
C LYS A 93 11.07 12.39 20.26
N LEU A 94 10.00 13.20 20.19
CA LEU A 94 9.42 13.87 21.36
C LEU A 94 8.89 12.85 22.36
N GLN A 95 9.31 12.94 23.62
CA GLN A 95 8.88 12.02 24.69
C GLN A 95 7.57 12.44 25.38
N ALA A 96 7.17 13.70 25.20
CA ALA A 96 5.97 14.26 25.80
C ALA A 96 5.36 15.32 24.88
N VAL A 97 4.07 15.61 25.10
CA VAL A 97 3.45 16.81 24.53
C VAL A 97 4.19 18.05 25.08
N PRO A 98 4.79 18.90 24.22
CA PRO A 98 5.56 20.04 24.71
C PRO A 98 4.71 20.99 25.55
N SER A 99 5.19 21.33 26.76
CA SER A 99 4.41 22.11 27.73
C SER A 99 3.99 23.50 27.23
N PHE A 100 4.76 24.11 26.32
CA PHE A 100 4.42 25.42 25.74
C PHE A 100 3.15 25.40 24.89
N VAL A 101 2.67 24.22 24.46
CA VAL A 101 1.40 24.10 23.73
C VAL A 101 0.23 24.57 24.60
N ALA A 102 0.35 24.49 25.93
CA ALA A 102 -0.61 25.08 26.87
C ALA A 102 -0.70 26.61 26.76
N ASP A 103 0.30 27.26 26.17
CA ASP A 103 0.38 28.72 26.02
C ASP A 103 -0.03 29.19 24.61
N LEU A 104 -0.54 28.31 23.75
CA LEU A 104 -0.96 28.63 22.38
C LEU A 104 -2.49 28.75 22.27
N PRO A 105 -3.09 29.95 22.44
CA PRO A 105 -4.54 30.11 22.51
C PRO A 105 -5.24 29.93 21.15
N ALA A 106 -4.54 30.18 20.04
CA ALA A 106 -5.08 30.10 18.69
C ALA A 106 -4.88 28.73 18.02
N LEU A 107 -4.31 27.74 18.72
CA LEU A 107 -3.96 26.46 18.11
C LEU A 107 -5.21 25.67 17.71
N VAL A 108 -5.30 25.37 16.42
CA VAL A 108 -6.42 24.66 15.79
C VAL A 108 -6.01 23.23 15.42
N SER A 109 -4.77 23.01 15.01
CA SER A 109 -4.27 21.72 14.57
C SER A 109 -2.94 21.39 15.25
N LEU A 110 -2.87 20.21 15.85
CA LEU A 110 -1.68 19.66 16.47
C LEU A 110 -1.44 18.23 15.96
N ASP A 111 -0.34 18.03 15.24
CA ASP A 111 0.10 16.69 14.83
C ASP A 111 1.36 16.29 15.59
N LEU A 112 1.24 15.21 16.38
CA LEU A 112 2.29 14.58 17.16
C LEU A 112 2.51 13.11 16.77
N GLY A 113 1.95 12.65 15.64
CA GLY A 113 2.05 11.25 15.23
C GLY A 113 3.50 10.77 15.05
N GLN A 114 3.77 9.48 15.28
CA GLN A 114 5.12 8.92 15.15
C GLN A 114 6.18 9.66 15.98
N ASN A 115 5.93 9.76 17.28
CA ASN A 115 6.86 10.26 18.28
C ASN A 115 7.04 9.20 19.39
N ARG A 116 7.52 9.61 20.57
CA ARG A 116 7.68 8.78 21.77
C ARG A 116 6.81 9.29 22.91
N VAL A 117 5.67 9.92 22.61
CA VAL A 117 4.76 10.49 23.60
C VAL A 117 4.11 9.36 24.40
N GLU A 118 4.39 9.30 25.70
CA GLU A 118 3.84 8.25 26.60
C GLU A 118 2.50 8.66 27.23
N SER A 119 2.26 9.97 27.36
CA SER A 119 1.02 10.48 27.95
C SER A 119 0.59 11.82 27.37
N VAL A 120 -0.72 12.05 27.44
CA VAL A 120 -1.34 13.33 27.07
C VAL A 120 -1.69 14.09 28.36
N PRO A 121 -1.23 15.34 28.52
CA PRO A 121 -1.40 16.09 29.75
C PRO A 121 -2.84 16.60 29.94
N ARG A 122 -3.26 16.74 31.20
CA ARG A 122 -4.63 17.15 31.56
C ARG A 122 -5.04 18.53 31.03
N TRP A 123 -4.10 19.47 30.94
CA TRP A 123 -4.37 20.82 30.42
C TRP A 123 -4.84 20.81 28.95
N LEU A 124 -4.61 19.72 28.20
CA LEU A 124 -5.11 19.61 26.83
C LEU A 124 -6.65 19.69 26.80
N ALA A 125 -7.33 19.23 27.84
CA ALA A 125 -8.79 19.32 27.97
C ALA A 125 -9.30 20.77 27.89
N ASP A 126 -8.47 21.75 28.27
CA ASP A 126 -8.82 23.17 28.25
C ASP A 126 -8.57 23.84 26.88
N ARG A 127 -8.16 23.10 25.85
CA ARG A 127 -7.86 23.62 24.50
C ARG A 127 -9.07 23.56 23.58
N SER A 128 -10.10 24.31 23.92
CA SER A 128 -11.39 24.35 23.18
C SER A 128 -11.29 24.86 21.73
N ALA A 129 -10.19 25.53 21.35
CA ALA A 129 -9.91 25.96 19.98
C ALA A 129 -9.43 24.82 19.07
N LEU A 130 -8.95 23.70 19.64
CA LEU A 130 -8.42 22.59 18.86
C LEU A 130 -9.52 21.94 18.04
N ARG A 131 -9.21 21.63 16.79
CA ARG A 131 -10.09 20.98 15.80
C ARG A 131 -9.47 19.68 15.26
N ALA A 132 -8.15 19.63 15.12
CA ALA A 132 -7.44 18.44 14.67
C ALA A 132 -6.37 18.04 15.68
N LEU A 133 -6.37 16.76 16.05
CA LEU A 133 -5.37 16.16 16.92
C LEU A 133 -4.94 14.81 16.37
N VAL A 134 -3.64 14.66 16.09
CA VAL A 134 -3.06 13.38 15.64
C VAL A 134 -2.01 12.93 16.65
N LEU A 135 -2.21 11.73 17.20
CA LEU A 135 -1.36 11.10 18.20
C LEU A 135 -0.89 9.70 17.77
N GLY A 136 -1.29 9.22 16.60
CA GLY A 136 -1.01 7.84 16.17
C GLY A 136 0.47 7.45 16.21
N LYS A 137 0.76 6.16 16.39
CA LYS A 137 2.11 5.58 16.45
C LYS A 137 2.97 6.23 17.54
N ASN A 138 2.39 6.46 18.70
CA ASN A 138 3.07 6.81 19.95
C ASN A 138 2.91 5.67 20.98
N PRO A 139 3.84 5.52 21.93
CA PRO A 139 3.75 4.51 22.99
C PRO A 139 2.81 4.95 24.13
N LEU A 140 1.54 5.26 23.82
CA LEU A 140 0.56 5.61 24.85
C LEU A 140 0.13 4.35 25.61
N ASP A 141 0.25 4.37 26.95
CA ASP A 141 -0.15 3.24 27.80
C ASP A 141 -1.65 2.95 27.75
N ALA A 142 -2.47 3.98 27.52
CA ALA A 142 -3.92 3.90 27.49
C ALA A 142 -4.53 5.01 26.63
N PHE A 143 -5.84 4.95 26.42
CA PHE A 143 -6.56 6.04 25.77
C PHE A 143 -6.37 7.36 26.54
N PRO A 144 -6.05 8.47 25.86
CA PRO A 144 -5.85 9.75 26.52
C PRO A 144 -7.19 10.41 26.89
N GLU A 145 -7.71 10.12 28.08
CA GLU A 145 -8.97 10.68 28.61
C GLU A 145 -9.14 12.21 28.43
N PRO A 146 -8.11 13.07 28.57
CA PRO A 146 -8.25 14.50 28.32
C PRO A 146 -8.79 14.87 26.93
N VAL A 147 -8.60 13.99 25.93
CA VAL A 147 -9.12 14.20 24.57
C VAL A 147 -10.64 14.21 24.55
N LEU A 148 -11.33 13.47 25.43
CA LEU A 148 -12.79 13.42 25.47
C LEU A 148 -13.45 14.75 25.83
N ALA A 149 -12.72 15.67 26.47
CA ALA A 149 -13.21 17.01 26.78
C ALA A 149 -13.22 17.96 25.55
N LEU A 150 -12.57 17.58 24.46
CA LEU A 150 -12.44 18.39 23.24
C LEU A 150 -13.69 18.27 22.36
N SER A 151 -14.84 18.74 22.86
CA SER A 151 -16.13 18.66 22.16
C SER A 151 -16.17 19.35 20.78
N GLY A 152 -15.25 20.30 20.54
CA GLY A 152 -15.08 20.97 19.25
C GLY A 152 -14.18 20.24 18.24
N LEU A 153 -13.59 19.10 18.61
CA LEU A 153 -12.66 18.36 17.76
C LEU A 153 -13.39 17.77 16.54
N THR A 154 -12.86 18.03 15.35
CA THR A 154 -13.39 17.55 14.07
C THR A 154 -12.58 16.39 13.50
N GLU A 155 -11.28 16.31 13.82
CA GLU A 155 -10.40 15.24 13.36
C GLU A 155 -9.58 14.67 14.52
N LEU A 156 -9.62 13.35 14.66
CA LEU A 156 -8.87 12.61 15.68
C LEU A 156 -8.14 11.43 15.05
N GLY A 157 -6.81 11.44 15.12
CA GLY A 157 -5.94 10.36 14.65
C GLY A 157 -5.28 9.60 15.78
N LEU A 158 -5.66 8.33 15.95
CA LEU A 158 -5.23 7.43 17.02
C LEU A 158 -4.72 6.08 16.45
N ALA A 159 -4.24 6.09 15.21
CA ALA A 159 -3.78 4.88 14.55
C ALA A 159 -2.51 4.30 15.20
N GLY A 160 -2.36 2.98 15.26
CA GLY A 160 -1.09 2.36 15.66
C GLY A 160 -0.73 2.54 17.14
N LEU A 161 -1.71 2.67 18.04
CA LEU A 161 -1.50 2.85 19.49
C LEU A 161 -1.64 1.54 20.28
N GLY A 162 -2.02 0.45 19.62
CA GLY A 162 -2.18 -0.85 20.26
C GLY A 162 -3.42 -0.99 21.14
N PHE A 163 -4.40 -0.08 21.01
CA PHE A 163 -5.63 -0.12 21.81
C PHE A 163 -6.42 -1.42 21.59
N GLU A 164 -6.79 -2.07 22.68
CA GLU A 164 -7.65 -3.27 22.67
C GLU A 164 -9.14 -2.90 22.83
N ALA A 165 -9.41 -1.78 23.50
CA ALA A 165 -10.72 -1.20 23.69
C ALA A 165 -10.65 0.33 23.70
N LEU A 166 -11.79 0.98 23.46
CA LEU A 166 -11.97 2.43 23.54
C LEU A 166 -12.85 2.78 24.73
N PRO A 167 -12.73 4.01 25.28
CA PRO A 167 -13.55 4.43 26.41
C PRO A 167 -15.03 4.50 26.03
N GLY A 168 -15.89 4.18 27.01
CA GLY A 168 -17.35 4.26 26.84
C GLY A 168 -17.84 5.66 26.49
N ASP A 169 -17.09 6.72 26.80
CA ASP A 169 -17.48 8.12 26.60
C ASP A 169 -16.96 8.76 25.30
N LEU A 170 -16.43 7.96 24.36
CA LEU A 170 -15.98 8.44 23.05
C LEU A 170 -17.03 9.30 22.30
N GLY A 171 -18.32 9.03 22.53
CA GLY A 171 -19.44 9.80 21.99
C GLY A 171 -19.54 11.26 22.46
N ALA A 172 -18.70 11.72 23.40
CA ALA A 172 -18.60 13.12 23.81
C ALA A 172 -18.04 14.04 22.70
N LEU A 173 -17.33 13.48 21.73
CA LEU A 173 -16.73 14.19 20.59
C LEU A 173 -17.77 14.48 19.49
N VAL A 174 -18.84 15.18 19.84
CA VAL A 174 -20.03 15.35 18.97
C VAL A 174 -19.75 16.08 17.65
N ALA A 175 -18.69 16.89 17.58
CA ALA A 175 -18.27 17.60 16.36
C ALA A 175 -17.37 16.75 15.44
N LEU A 176 -17.02 15.52 15.84
CA LEU A 176 -16.03 14.71 15.13
C LEU A 176 -16.54 14.30 13.75
N GLN A 177 -15.76 14.62 12.73
CA GLN A 177 -16.03 14.33 11.32
C GLN A 177 -15.14 13.21 10.79
N LYS A 178 -13.91 13.11 11.29
CA LYS A 178 -12.94 12.08 10.93
C LYS A 178 -12.35 11.43 12.17
N LEU A 179 -12.44 10.11 12.23
CA LEU A 179 -11.86 9.30 13.28
C LEU A 179 -10.98 8.22 12.65
N ASP A 180 -9.69 8.25 12.95
CA ASP A 180 -8.74 7.22 12.55
C ASP A 180 -8.29 6.40 13.75
N LEU A 181 -8.63 5.12 13.72
CA LEU A 181 -8.34 4.09 14.71
C LEU A 181 -7.60 2.91 14.07
N GLY A 182 -6.99 3.10 12.90
CA GLY A 182 -6.28 2.05 12.18
C GLY A 182 -5.11 1.44 12.95
N GLU A 183 -4.65 0.26 12.56
CA GLU A 183 -3.48 -0.44 13.11
C GLU A 183 -3.54 -0.62 14.66
N ASN A 184 -4.72 -0.81 15.24
CA ASN A 184 -4.91 -1.09 16.66
C ASN A 184 -5.23 -2.59 16.88
N ARG A 185 -5.72 -2.96 18.07
CA ARG A 185 -6.07 -4.34 18.44
C ARG A 185 -7.55 -4.46 18.79
N LEU A 186 -8.39 -3.56 18.27
CA LEU A 186 -9.80 -3.45 18.62
C LEU A 186 -10.57 -4.69 18.16
N SER A 187 -11.31 -5.30 19.08
CA SER A 187 -12.25 -6.39 18.80
C SER A 187 -13.70 -5.92 18.64
N GLY A 188 -13.99 -4.68 19.06
CA GLY A 188 -15.28 -4.03 18.93
C GLY A 188 -15.17 -2.53 19.19
N LEU A 189 -16.29 -1.83 19.06
CA LEU A 189 -16.41 -0.39 19.31
C LEU A 189 -17.42 -0.13 20.43
N PRO A 190 -17.23 0.93 21.24
CA PRO A 190 -18.18 1.29 22.27
C PRO A 190 -19.49 1.79 21.64
N ALA A 191 -20.63 1.49 22.26
CA ALA A 191 -21.95 1.92 21.77
C ALA A 191 -22.06 3.45 21.60
N SER A 192 -21.25 4.22 22.35
CA SER A 192 -21.20 5.68 22.24
C SER A 192 -20.74 6.20 20.89
N ILE A 193 -20.08 5.39 20.05
CA ILE A 193 -19.70 5.80 18.69
C ILE A 193 -20.92 6.17 17.84
N GLY A 194 -22.09 5.58 18.10
CA GLY A 194 -23.35 5.94 17.45
C GLY A 194 -23.84 7.37 17.76
N LYS A 195 -23.26 8.05 18.77
CA LYS A 195 -23.55 9.46 19.09
C LYS A 195 -22.78 10.45 18.23
N LEU A 196 -21.79 10.00 17.45
CA LEU A 196 -20.96 10.85 16.59
C LEU A 196 -21.70 11.24 15.30
N GLY A 197 -22.81 11.98 15.42
CA GLY A 197 -23.68 12.32 14.28
C GLY A 197 -23.01 13.15 13.17
N ALA A 198 -21.91 13.83 13.49
CA ALA A 198 -21.08 14.57 12.52
C ALA A 198 -20.08 13.68 11.77
N LEU A 199 -19.91 12.41 12.17
CA LEU A 199 -18.87 11.54 11.61
C LEU A 199 -19.16 11.24 10.13
N ARG A 200 -18.13 11.42 9.30
CA ARG A 200 -18.16 11.18 7.85
C ARG A 200 -17.10 10.18 7.42
N ALA A 201 -15.95 10.14 8.10
CA ALA A 201 -14.88 9.21 7.79
C ALA A 201 -14.48 8.42 9.04
N LEU A 202 -14.51 7.09 8.93
CA LEU A 202 -14.10 6.18 9.99
C LEU A 202 -13.08 5.19 9.44
N VAL A 203 -11.86 5.21 9.99
CA VAL A 203 -10.78 4.29 9.63
C VAL A 203 -10.55 3.31 10.79
N LEU A 204 -10.72 2.04 10.51
CA LEU A 204 -10.59 0.89 11.41
C LEU A 204 -9.67 -0.18 10.82
N ARG A 205 -8.92 0.16 9.78
CA ARG A 205 -8.00 -0.74 9.08
C ARG A 205 -7.06 -1.46 10.05
N GLY A 206 -6.75 -2.74 9.85
CA GLY A 206 -5.73 -3.43 10.62
C GLY A 206 -6.08 -3.61 12.10
N ASN A 207 -7.33 -3.97 12.40
CA ASN A 207 -7.81 -4.29 13.74
C ASN A 207 -8.18 -5.78 13.86
N ARG A 208 -8.95 -6.16 14.88
CA ARG A 208 -9.38 -7.55 15.15
C ARG A 208 -10.90 -7.71 15.07
N LEU A 209 -11.59 -6.83 14.35
CA LEU A 209 -13.05 -6.84 14.22
C LEU A 209 -13.51 -8.09 13.47
N THR A 210 -14.50 -8.80 14.01
CA THR A 210 -15.12 -9.98 13.37
C THR A 210 -16.40 -9.66 12.61
N GLU A 211 -17.00 -8.50 12.88
CA GLU A 211 -18.23 -8.01 12.27
C GLU A 211 -18.22 -6.48 12.23
N LEU A 212 -19.11 -5.91 11.42
CA LEU A 212 -19.39 -4.47 11.48
C LEU A 212 -20.17 -4.16 12.76
N PRO A 213 -19.73 -3.20 13.59
CA PRO A 213 -20.42 -2.90 14.83
C PRO A 213 -21.87 -2.41 14.60
N PRO A 214 -22.84 -2.82 15.44
CA PRO A 214 -24.28 -2.70 15.14
C PRO A 214 -24.83 -1.26 15.18
N MET A 215 -24.06 -0.29 15.65
CA MET A 215 -24.46 1.12 15.74
C MET A 215 -23.99 1.98 14.55
N LEU A 216 -23.27 1.40 13.58
CA LEU A 216 -22.85 2.09 12.36
C LEU A 216 -24.01 2.45 11.41
N PRO A 217 -25.14 1.69 11.35
CA PRO A 217 -26.30 2.09 10.55
C PRO A 217 -26.83 3.49 10.86
N GLY A 218 -26.70 3.95 12.12
CA GLY A 218 -27.16 5.26 12.56
C GLY A 218 -26.25 6.43 12.15
N LEU A 219 -25.08 6.15 11.57
CA LEU A 219 -24.11 7.15 11.16
C LEU A 219 -24.22 7.44 9.65
N ARG A 220 -24.01 8.69 9.25
CA ARG A 220 -24.00 9.13 7.85
C ARG A 220 -22.58 9.14 7.28
N LEU A 221 -21.97 7.96 7.22
CA LEU A 221 -20.59 7.81 6.74
C LEU A 221 -20.50 8.05 5.22
N ARG A 222 -19.41 8.70 4.82
CA ARG A 222 -18.96 8.86 3.44
C ARG A 222 -17.77 7.97 3.11
N ALA A 223 -16.96 7.65 4.12
CA ALA A 223 -15.83 6.74 3.97
C ALA A 223 -15.76 5.80 5.16
N LEU A 224 -15.69 4.51 4.89
CA LEU A 224 -15.46 3.47 5.87
C LEU A 224 -14.31 2.58 5.40
N ASP A 225 -13.22 2.57 6.16
CA ASP A 225 -12.11 1.64 5.95
C ASP A 225 -12.06 0.63 7.09
N VAL A 226 -12.36 -0.62 6.78
CA VAL A 226 -12.26 -1.77 7.70
C VAL A 226 -11.32 -2.83 7.15
N ALA A 227 -10.42 -2.46 6.24
CA ALA A 227 -9.51 -3.41 5.60
C ALA A 227 -8.59 -4.09 6.64
N GLY A 228 -8.12 -5.30 6.40
CA GLY A 228 -7.21 -6.00 7.32
C GLY A 228 -7.82 -6.34 8.68
N ASN A 229 -9.10 -6.72 8.70
CA ASN A 229 -9.79 -7.21 9.89
C ASN A 229 -10.12 -8.71 9.74
N ARG A 230 -11.08 -9.23 10.52
CA ARG A 230 -11.54 -10.63 10.50
C ARG A 230 -13.02 -10.71 10.14
N ILE A 231 -13.51 -9.76 9.34
CA ILE A 231 -14.93 -9.64 8.99
C ILE A 231 -15.28 -10.73 7.97
N GLY A 232 -16.05 -11.72 8.41
CA GLY A 232 -16.52 -12.81 7.54
C GLY A 232 -17.84 -12.54 6.84
N ALA A 233 -18.66 -11.66 7.41
CA ALA A 233 -19.97 -11.29 6.90
C ALA A 233 -20.23 -9.78 7.08
N LEU A 234 -20.95 -9.19 6.14
CA LEU A 234 -21.35 -7.78 6.15
C LEU A 234 -22.87 -7.68 6.28
N PRO A 235 -23.42 -7.57 7.50
CA PRO A 235 -24.85 -7.35 7.67
C PRO A 235 -25.18 -5.89 7.32
N LEU A 236 -25.35 -5.58 6.04
CA LEU A 236 -25.65 -4.22 5.57
C LEU A 236 -27.11 -3.81 5.76
N ALA A 237 -27.99 -4.72 6.16
CA ALA A 237 -29.40 -4.41 6.46
C ALA A 237 -29.52 -3.26 7.48
N GLY A 238 -30.39 -2.30 7.18
CA GLY A 238 -30.64 -1.13 8.03
C GLY A 238 -29.64 0.03 7.89
N HIS A 239 -28.55 -0.14 7.13
CA HIS A 239 -27.61 0.94 6.86
C HIS A 239 -28.15 1.88 5.77
N ALA A 240 -28.37 3.15 6.11
CA ALA A 240 -28.79 4.21 5.19
C ALA A 240 -27.60 5.10 4.80
N TRP A 241 -26.55 4.49 4.26
CA TRP A 241 -25.35 5.23 3.85
C TRP A 241 -25.47 5.82 2.44
N ASP A 242 -26.49 6.65 2.24
CA ASP A 242 -26.80 7.27 0.95
C ASP A 242 -25.67 8.21 0.45
N GLU A 243 -24.83 8.69 1.37
CA GLU A 243 -23.66 9.53 1.08
C GLU A 243 -22.34 8.73 1.03
N MET A 244 -22.36 7.39 1.09
CA MET A 244 -21.12 6.59 1.06
C MET A 244 -20.41 6.75 -0.28
N GLU A 245 -19.18 7.24 -0.24
CA GLU A 245 -18.31 7.43 -1.41
C GLU A 245 -17.22 6.36 -1.49
N ALA A 246 -16.72 5.86 -0.34
CA ALA A 246 -15.64 4.89 -0.29
C ALA A 246 -15.87 3.80 0.77
N LEU A 247 -15.79 2.54 0.36
CA LEU A 247 -15.90 1.37 1.23
C LEU A 247 -14.69 0.46 1.02
N GLU A 248 -13.79 0.44 1.99
CA GLU A 248 -12.58 -0.40 1.97
C GLU A 248 -12.78 -1.63 2.86
N LEU A 249 -12.86 -2.79 2.24
CA LEU A 249 -13.13 -4.09 2.86
C LEU A 249 -11.99 -5.08 2.66
N GLY A 250 -10.92 -4.68 1.98
CA GLY A 250 -9.82 -5.56 1.60
C GLY A 250 -9.18 -6.30 2.78
N ASP A 251 -8.47 -7.39 2.52
CA ASP A 251 -7.79 -8.21 3.52
C ASP A 251 -8.73 -8.68 4.66
N ASN A 252 -9.95 -9.07 4.32
CA ASN A 252 -10.92 -9.69 5.25
C ASN A 252 -11.37 -11.06 4.71
N PRO A 253 -11.73 -12.03 5.58
CA PRO A 253 -12.23 -13.35 5.18
C PRO A 253 -13.69 -13.29 4.66
N LEU A 254 -14.05 -12.25 3.91
CA LEU A 254 -15.39 -12.00 3.40
C LEU A 254 -15.70 -12.97 2.26
N VAL A 255 -16.76 -13.77 2.41
CA VAL A 255 -17.14 -14.81 1.43
C VAL A 255 -18.21 -14.33 0.44
N VAL A 256 -19.09 -13.43 0.88
CA VAL A 256 -20.22 -12.94 0.09
C VAL A 256 -20.35 -11.43 0.24
N LEU A 257 -20.53 -10.74 -0.89
CA LEU A 257 -20.94 -9.34 -0.91
C LEU A 257 -22.48 -9.30 -0.94
N PRO A 258 -23.14 -8.77 0.10
CA PRO A 258 -24.60 -8.72 0.19
C PRO A 258 -25.21 -7.78 -0.87
N GLU A 259 -26.44 -8.05 -1.30
CA GLU A 259 -27.14 -7.27 -2.34
C GLU A 259 -27.43 -5.83 -1.91
N GLU A 260 -27.56 -5.60 -0.60
CA GLU A 260 -27.81 -4.31 0.02
C GLU A 260 -26.71 -3.28 -0.30
N VAL A 261 -25.52 -3.72 -0.75
CA VAL A 261 -24.46 -2.81 -1.24
C VAL A 261 -24.97 -1.91 -2.38
N ALA A 262 -25.95 -2.38 -3.16
CA ALA A 262 -26.56 -1.63 -4.25
C ALA A 262 -27.38 -0.41 -3.78
N ALA A 263 -27.67 -0.30 -2.48
CA ALA A 263 -28.31 0.88 -1.90
C ALA A 263 -27.36 2.10 -1.82
N PHE A 264 -26.04 1.88 -1.85
CA PHE A 264 -25.04 2.94 -1.71
C PHE A 264 -24.78 3.65 -3.04
N ALA A 265 -25.79 4.36 -3.55
CA ALA A 265 -25.76 4.96 -4.89
C ALA A 265 -24.65 6.01 -5.10
N ALA A 266 -24.13 6.61 -4.02
CA ALA A 266 -23.01 7.55 -4.07
C ALA A 266 -21.63 6.87 -4.16
N LEU A 267 -21.56 5.53 -4.07
CA LEU A 267 -20.29 4.80 -3.95
C LEU A 267 -19.45 4.99 -5.21
N ARG A 268 -18.22 5.47 -5.01
CA ARG A 268 -17.22 5.70 -6.06
C ARG A 268 -16.09 4.70 -5.98
N ARG A 269 -15.77 4.22 -4.79
CA ARG A 269 -14.66 3.31 -4.54
C ARG A 269 -15.09 2.13 -3.68
N LEU A 270 -14.82 0.94 -4.18
CA LEU A 270 -15.06 -0.33 -3.50
C LEU A 270 -13.78 -1.17 -3.56
N ASP A 271 -13.13 -1.35 -2.41
CA ASP A 271 -11.94 -2.20 -2.29
C ASP A 271 -12.31 -3.53 -1.62
N LEU A 272 -12.16 -4.60 -2.38
CA LEU A 272 -12.45 -5.99 -2.01
C LEU A 272 -11.21 -6.86 -2.23
N ARG A 273 -10.00 -6.30 -2.17
CA ARG A 273 -8.74 -7.07 -2.36
C ARG A 273 -8.57 -8.11 -1.27
N SER A 274 -7.91 -9.21 -1.57
CA SER A 274 -7.57 -10.29 -0.64
C SER A 274 -8.76 -10.79 0.19
N THR A 275 -9.97 -10.79 -0.41
CA THR A 275 -11.15 -11.37 0.22
C THR A 275 -11.35 -12.81 -0.23
N TRP A 276 -12.34 -13.50 0.32
CA TRP A 276 -12.71 -14.86 -0.07
C TRP A 276 -13.92 -14.88 -1.00
N LEU A 277 -14.20 -13.76 -1.68
CA LEU A 277 -15.30 -13.63 -2.63
C LEU A 277 -15.09 -14.53 -3.84
N GLU A 278 -16.03 -15.45 -4.06
CA GLU A 278 -16.09 -16.29 -5.26
C GLU A 278 -16.94 -15.68 -6.38
N SER A 279 -17.79 -14.69 -6.06
CA SER A 279 -18.70 -14.04 -7.02
C SER A 279 -19.09 -12.64 -6.58
N LEU A 280 -19.59 -11.84 -7.51
CA LEU A 280 -20.23 -10.55 -7.24
C LEU A 280 -21.73 -10.63 -7.56
N PRO A 281 -22.59 -9.95 -6.78
CA PRO A 281 -24.04 -9.97 -7.04
C PRO A 281 -24.41 -9.07 -8.22
N ASP A 282 -25.39 -9.48 -9.03
CA ASP A 282 -25.81 -8.75 -10.24
C ASP A 282 -26.34 -7.34 -9.95
N VAL A 283 -26.88 -7.12 -8.74
CA VAL A 283 -27.36 -5.80 -8.30
C VAL A 283 -26.25 -4.75 -8.23
N LEU A 284 -24.98 -5.16 -8.24
CA LEU A 284 -23.83 -4.25 -8.32
C LEU A 284 -23.89 -3.35 -9.56
N ALA A 285 -24.54 -3.80 -10.65
CA ALA A 285 -24.80 -3.00 -11.86
C ALA A 285 -25.53 -1.67 -11.59
N ARG A 286 -26.24 -1.55 -10.45
CA ARG A 286 -26.93 -0.32 -10.03
C ARG A 286 -25.98 0.79 -9.58
N LEU A 287 -24.72 0.45 -9.27
CA LEU A 287 -23.70 1.41 -8.83
C LEU A 287 -23.04 2.11 -10.01
N THR A 288 -23.83 2.83 -10.82
CA THR A 288 -23.34 3.55 -12.02
C THR A 288 -22.35 4.68 -11.69
N GLY A 289 -22.30 5.10 -10.43
CA GLY A 289 -21.34 6.06 -9.88
C GLY A 289 -19.96 5.48 -9.60
N LEU A 290 -19.80 4.15 -9.60
CA LEU A 290 -18.54 3.49 -9.25
C LEU A 290 -17.43 3.87 -10.24
N ARG A 291 -16.24 4.15 -9.70
CA ARG A 291 -15.04 4.57 -10.43
C ARG A 291 -13.88 3.62 -10.18
N THR A 292 -13.75 3.13 -8.96
CA THR A 292 -12.68 2.19 -8.58
C THR A 292 -13.28 0.92 -8.01
N LEU A 293 -12.86 -0.22 -8.57
CA LEU A 293 -13.18 -1.55 -8.06
C LEU A 293 -11.91 -2.39 -7.98
N LEU A 294 -11.52 -2.75 -6.76
CA LEU A 294 -10.31 -3.53 -6.53
C LEU A 294 -10.67 -4.92 -6.04
N LEU A 295 -10.25 -5.95 -6.78
CA LEU A 295 -10.54 -7.37 -6.51
C LEU A 295 -9.28 -8.22 -6.40
N ALA A 296 -8.08 -7.61 -6.39
CA ALA A 296 -6.83 -8.34 -6.38
C ALA A 296 -6.78 -9.42 -5.28
N GLY A 297 -6.38 -10.64 -5.61
CA GLY A 297 -6.27 -11.74 -4.65
C GLY A 297 -7.60 -12.34 -4.19
N SER A 298 -8.73 -11.86 -4.71
CA SER A 298 -10.06 -12.45 -4.44
C SER A 298 -10.38 -13.52 -5.48
N PRO A 299 -10.83 -14.73 -5.08
CA PRO A 299 -10.94 -15.90 -5.95
C PRO A 299 -12.12 -15.88 -6.94
N VAL A 300 -12.54 -14.69 -7.39
CA VAL A 300 -13.72 -14.50 -8.25
C VAL A 300 -13.64 -15.20 -9.61
N GLY A 301 -12.43 -15.49 -10.10
CA GLY A 301 -12.21 -16.21 -11.37
C GLY A 301 -11.93 -17.70 -11.22
N LEU A 302 -11.82 -18.25 -10.00
CA LEU A 302 -11.37 -19.63 -9.80
C LEU A 302 -12.40 -20.70 -10.18
N ARG A 303 -13.70 -20.36 -10.21
CA ARG A 303 -14.76 -21.34 -10.47
C ARG A 303 -14.85 -21.76 -11.93
N ASP A 304 -14.84 -20.80 -12.84
CA ASP A 304 -15.08 -21.00 -14.28
C ASP A 304 -14.01 -20.33 -15.16
N GLY A 305 -12.99 -19.72 -14.55
CA GLY A 305 -11.90 -19.06 -15.24
C GLY A 305 -12.28 -17.70 -15.84
N LYS A 306 -13.48 -17.18 -15.54
CA LYS A 306 -14.03 -15.96 -16.13
C LYS A 306 -14.27 -14.87 -15.07
N PRO A 307 -14.13 -13.59 -15.44
CA PRO A 307 -14.60 -12.49 -14.61
C PRO A 307 -16.14 -12.49 -14.50
N PRO A 308 -16.73 -12.06 -13.37
CA PRO A 308 -18.17 -11.85 -13.25
C PRO A 308 -18.72 -10.86 -14.30
N ASP A 309 -19.80 -11.24 -15.00
CA ASP A 309 -20.37 -10.44 -16.10
C ASP A 309 -20.81 -9.04 -15.66
N VAL A 310 -21.27 -8.90 -14.41
CA VAL A 310 -21.69 -7.62 -13.81
C VAL A 310 -20.60 -6.55 -13.89
N LEU A 311 -19.31 -6.93 -13.89
CA LEU A 311 -18.19 -5.99 -14.02
C LEU A 311 -18.30 -5.15 -15.29
N PHE A 312 -18.73 -5.76 -16.40
CA PHE A 312 -18.79 -5.10 -17.71
C PHE A 312 -20.03 -4.23 -17.90
N THR A 313 -20.94 -4.22 -16.92
CA THR A 313 -22.08 -3.28 -16.87
C THR A 313 -21.69 -1.93 -16.26
N LEU A 314 -20.53 -1.85 -15.60
CA LEU A 314 -20.04 -0.67 -14.90
C LEU A 314 -19.23 0.24 -15.83
N GLU A 315 -19.86 0.77 -16.89
CA GLU A 315 -19.18 1.58 -17.93
C GLU A 315 -18.45 2.83 -17.38
N GLY A 316 -18.84 3.27 -16.18
CA GLY A 316 -18.24 4.40 -15.48
C GLY A 316 -16.89 4.12 -14.81
N LEU A 317 -16.43 2.87 -14.80
CA LEU A 317 -15.23 2.44 -14.07
C LEU A 317 -13.95 3.04 -14.70
N GLU A 318 -13.08 3.58 -13.85
CA GLU A 318 -11.78 4.17 -14.21
C GLU A 318 -10.61 3.29 -13.76
N GLU A 319 -10.76 2.56 -12.65
CA GLU A 319 -9.74 1.70 -12.07
C GLU A 319 -10.32 0.30 -11.79
N LEU A 320 -9.67 -0.73 -12.34
CA LEU A 320 -10.04 -2.13 -12.14
C LEU A 320 -8.79 -2.96 -11.83
N ASP A 321 -8.78 -3.58 -10.66
CA ASP A 321 -7.71 -4.50 -10.26
C ASP A 321 -8.24 -5.93 -10.18
N LEU A 322 -7.79 -6.77 -11.11
CA LEU A 322 -8.11 -8.21 -11.18
C LEU A 322 -6.88 -9.08 -10.91
N SER A 323 -5.82 -8.51 -10.35
CA SER A 323 -4.57 -9.23 -10.09
C SER A 323 -4.81 -10.47 -9.22
N LEU A 324 -4.14 -11.58 -9.47
CA LEU A 324 -4.21 -12.79 -8.62
C LEU A 324 -5.64 -13.34 -8.39
N THR A 325 -6.62 -13.02 -9.24
CA THR A 325 -8.02 -13.47 -9.10
C THR A 325 -8.29 -14.88 -9.62
N GLY A 326 -7.31 -15.47 -10.32
CA GLY A 326 -7.43 -16.78 -10.96
C GLY A 326 -8.15 -16.77 -12.31
N ILE A 327 -8.48 -15.59 -12.85
CA ILE A 327 -9.08 -15.44 -14.18
C ILE A 327 -8.12 -15.96 -15.26
N THR A 328 -8.64 -16.78 -16.17
CA THR A 328 -7.87 -17.38 -17.28
C THR A 328 -8.14 -16.73 -18.63
N ALA A 329 -9.29 -16.05 -18.79
CA ALA A 329 -9.67 -15.40 -20.03
C ALA A 329 -10.49 -14.12 -19.75
N LEU A 330 -10.28 -13.10 -20.58
CA LEU A 330 -11.05 -11.86 -20.57
C LEU A 330 -12.02 -11.82 -21.76
N PRO A 331 -13.28 -11.42 -21.58
CA PRO A 331 -14.26 -11.35 -22.68
C PRO A 331 -14.12 -10.08 -23.52
N GLU A 332 -14.66 -10.09 -24.74
CA GLU A 332 -14.78 -8.88 -25.59
C GLU A 332 -15.61 -7.76 -24.93
N ALA A 333 -16.49 -8.11 -23.99
CA ALA A 333 -17.25 -7.16 -23.18
C ALA A 333 -16.36 -6.20 -22.36
N LEU A 334 -15.07 -6.52 -22.17
CA LEU A 334 -14.09 -5.60 -21.58
C LEU A 334 -14.07 -4.24 -22.29
N GLY A 335 -14.33 -4.20 -23.60
CA GLY A 335 -14.41 -2.98 -24.39
C GLY A 335 -15.55 -2.03 -24.00
N TRP A 336 -16.54 -2.49 -23.23
CA TRP A 336 -17.62 -1.62 -22.72
C TRP A 336 -17.16 -0.70 -21.61
N LEU A 337 -16.03 -1.01 -20.96
CA LEU A 337 -15.40 -0.16 -19.93
C LEU A 337 -14.66 1.04 -20.56
N SER A 338 -15.42 1.89 -21.27
CA SER A 338 -14.89 2.98 -22.09
C SER A 338 -14.13 4.07 -21.32
N ARG A 339 -14.32 4.15 -20.00
CA ARG A 339 -13.64 5.11 -19.10
C ARG A 339 -12.44 4.53 -18.36
N LEU A 340 -12.11 3.26 -18.59
CA LEU A 340 -11.05 2.58 -17.86
C LEU A 340 -9.68 3.19 -18.18
N LYS A 341 -8.97 3.62 -17.14
CA LYS A 341 -7.63 4.21 -17.19
C LYS A 341 -6.58 3.25 -16.64
N PHE A 342 -6.91 2.50 -15.60
CA PHE A 342 -5.98 1.59 -14.94
C PHE A 342 -6.57 0.19 -14.93
N LEU A 343 -5.84 -0.76 -15.51
CA LEU A 343 -6.20 -2.17 -15.50
C LEU A 343 -5.01 -3.00 -15.00
N TRP A 344 -5.15 -3.57 -13.81
CA TRP A 344 -4.14 -4.45 -13.23
C TRP A 344 -4.56 -5.92 -13.37
N LEU A 345 -3.71 -6.70 -14.03
CA LEU A 345 -3.90 -8.13 -14.29
C LEU A 345 -2.70 -8.92 -13.77
N GLN A 346 -2.02 -8.44 -12.73
CA GLN A 346 -0.79 -9.08 -12.28
C GLN A 346 -1.05 -10.52 -11.82
N GLY A 347 -0.22 -11.47 -12.28
CA GLY A 347 -0.20 -12.84 -11.78
C GLY A 347 -1.44 -13.68 -12.09
N ILE A 348 -2.30 -13.25 -13.03
CA ILE A 348 -3.39 -14.11 -13.54
C ILE A 348 -2.87 -15.04 -14.66
N PRO A 349 -3.39 -16.26 -14.80
CA PRO A 349 -2.98 -17.22 -15.84
C PRO A 349 -3.55 -16.88 -17.23
N LEU A 350 -3.46 -15.62 -17.65
CA LEU A 350 -3.97 -15.12 -18.92
C LEU A 350 -3.02 -15.49 -20.06
N THR A 351 -3.51 -16.23 -21.07
CA THR A 351 -2.72 -16.65 -22.24
C THR A 351 -3.03 -15.84 -23.49
N SER A 352 -4.16 -15.13 -23.54
CA SER A 352 -4.55 -14.27 -24.65
C SER A 352 -5.37 -13.07 -24.14
N VAL A 353 -5.43 -12.02 -24.95
CA VAL A 353 -6.25 -10.82 -24.69
C VAL A 353 -7.31 -10.63 -25.76
N PRO A 354 -8.50 -10.12 -25.42
CA PRO A 354 -9.56 -9.84 -26.39
C PRO A 354 -9.18 -8.70 -27.34
N ALA A 355 -9.79 -8.67 -28.53
CA ALA A 355 -9.58 -7.63 -29.52
C ALA A 355 -9.98 -6.24 -28.97
N ALA A 356 -11.03 -6.19 -28.15
CA ALA A 356 -11.46 -5.00 -27.44
C ALA A 356 -10.31 -4.29 -26.68
N LEU A 357 -9.43 -5.03 -26.00
CA LEU A 357 -8.33 -4.44 -25.23
C LEU A 357 -7.39 -3.60 -26.10
N ARG A 358 -7.14 -4.04 -27.34
CA ARG A 358 -6.29 -3.34 -28.33
C ARG A 358 -6.91 -2.01 -28.79
N SER A 359 -8.18 -1.76 -28.51
CA SER A 359 -8.92 -0.56 -28.92
C SER A 359 -9.16 0.43 -27.76
N MET A 360 -8.71 0.12 -26.55
CA MET A 360 -8.94 0.94 -25.35
C MET A 360 -7.98 2.14 -25.28
N LYS A 361 -8.27 3.18 -26.07
CA LYS A 361 -7.41 4.37 -26.21
C LYS A 361 -7.29 5.24 -24.96
N HIS A 362 -8.19 5.09 -23.99
CA HIS A 362 -8.19 5.86 -22.75
C HIS A 362 -7.37 5.21 -21.63
N LEU A 363 -6.83 4.01 -21.87
CA LEU A 363 -6.04 3.28 -20.89
C LEU A 363 -4.69 3.98 -20.68
N GLU A 364 -4.40 4.36 -19.43
CA GLU A 364 -3.16 5.02 -19.00
C GLU A 364 -2.14 3.99 -18.54
N GLU A 365 -2.57 2.95 -17.83
CA GLU A 365 -1.71 1.86 -17.36
C GLU A 365 -2.38 0.49 -17.53
N LEU A 366 -1.60 -0.47 -18.01
CA LEU A 366 -1.97 -1.87 -18.12
C LEU A 366 -0.86 -2.73 -17.50
N ASP A 367 -1.14 -3.39 -16.39
CA ASP A 367 -0.17 -4.28 -15.74
C ASP A 367 -0.44 -5.74 -16.09
N LEU A 368 0.50 -6.33 -16.83
CA LEU A 368 0.54 -7.72 -17.27
C LEU A 368 1.68 -8.50 -16.60
N THR A 369 2.25 -7.96 -15.52
CA THR A 369 3.34 -8.60 -14.78
C THR A 369 2.92 -10.00 -14.33
N ASP A 370 3.84 -10.96 -14.47
CA ASP A 370 3.61 -12.36 -14.11
C ASP A 370 2.43 -13.06 -14.81
N THR A 371 2.04 -12.59 -16.01
CA THR A 371 1.07 -13.30 -16.87
C THR A 371 1.78 -14.07 -18.00
N PRO A 372 1.26 -15.23 -18.44
CA PRO A 372 1.77 -15.91 -19.64
C PRO A 372 1.71 -15.04 -20.90
N PHE A 373 0.63 -14.29 -21.11
CA PHE A 373 0.48 -13.38 -22.25
C PHE A 373 1.53 -12.26 -22.25
N GLY A 374 1.82 -11.67 -21.07
CA GLY A 374 2.84 -10.64 -20.92
C GLY A 374 4.27 -11.10 -21.24
N ARG A 375 4.49 -12.42 -21.41
CA ARG A 375 5.77 -13.02 -21.85
C ARG A 375 5.80 -13.37 -23.33
N SER A 376 4.67 -13.29 -24.02
CA SER A 376 4.58 -13.64 -25.44
C SER A 376 5.01 -12.49 -26.33
N ASP A 377 5.50 -12.79 -27.53
CA ASP A 377 5.82 -11.78 -28.56
C ASP A 377 4.57 -10.95 -28.96
N GLU A 378 3.36 -11.46 -28.71
CA GLU A 378 2.11 -10.74 -28.97
C GLU A 378 1.93 -9.49 -28.09
N VAL A 379 2.66 -9.39 -26.97
CA VAL A 379 2.62 -8.20 -26.09
C VAL A 379 3.21 -6.98 -26.77
N GLU A 380 4.19 -7.15 -27.67
CA GLU A 380 4.76 -6.04 -28.46
C GLU A 380 3.71 -5.47 -29.40
N ALA A 381 2.95 -6.34 -30.08
CA ALA A 381 1.85 -5.93 -30.94
C ALA A 381 0.72 -5.25 -30.16
N LEU A 382 0.46 -5.67 -28.90
CA LEU A 382 -0.47 -4.98 -28.01
C LEU A 382 0.05 -3.59 -27.63
N THR A 383 1.33 -3.49 -27.24
CA THR A 383 1.97 -2.23 -26.85
C THR A 383 1.98 -1.24 -28.02
N ALA A 384 2.24 -1.72 -29.25
CA ALA A 384 2.15 -0.91 -30.46
C ALA A 384 0.73 -0.42 -30.76
N ALA A 385 -0.30 -1.22 -30.42
CA ALA A 385 -1.70 -0.82 -30.55
C ALA A 385 -2.14 0.21 -29.49
N LEU A 386 -1.41 0.31 -28.37
CA LEU A 386 -1.69 1.18 -27.23
C LEU A 386 -0.55 2.18 -26.95
N PRO A 387 -0.24 3.11 -27.89
CA PRO A 387 0.98 3.92 -27.84
C PRO A 387 1.02 4.94 -26.68
N THR A 388 -0.12 5.27 -26.09
CA THR A 388 -0.23 6.21 -24.96
C THR A 388 -0.34 5.50 -23.60
N THR A 389 -0.44 4.17 -23.61
CA THR A 389 -0.62 3.36 -22.40
C THR A 389 0.73 2.89 -21.90
N ARG A 390 0.98 3.04 -20.60
CA ARG A 390 2.09 2.39 -19.93
C ARG A 390 1.75 0.90 -19.74
N VAL A 391 2.23 0.06 -20.65
CA VAL A 391 2.15 -1.39 -20.50
C VAL A 391 3.30 -1.83 -19.60
N VAL A 392 2.97 -2.31 -18.40
CA VAL A 392 3.93 -2.88 -17.45
C VAL A 392 3.93 -4.38 -17.63
N CYS A 393 5.04 -4.92 -18.13
CA CYS A 393 5.33 -6.34 -18.14
C CYS A 393 6.79 -6.51 -17.72
N VAL A 394 7.08 -7.52 -16.90
CA VAL A 394 8.47 -7.89 -16.64
C VAL A 394 9.02 -8.47 -17.94
N ASP A 395 10.08 -7.86 -18.47
CA ASP A 395 10.86 -8.42 -19.58
C ASP A 395 11.59 -9.67 -19.06
N TRP A 396 10.85 -10.77 -19.01
CA TRP A 396 11.38 -12.08 -18.66
C TRP A 396 12.43 -12.50 -19.68
N ALA A 397 12.36 -12.03 -20.94
CA ALA A 397 13.41 -12.29 -21.91
C ALA A 397 14.73 -11.61 -21.52
N ALA A 398 14.72 -10.36 -21.07
CA ALA A 398 15.91 -9.70 -20.52
C ALA A 398 16.35 -10.36 -19.20
N THR A 399 15.41 -10.75 -18.35
CA THR A 399 15.72 -11.40 -17.06
C THR A 399 16.35 -12.78 -17.26
N TYR A 400 15.82 -13.61 -18.16
CA TYR A 400 16.36 -14.93 -18.53
C TYR A 400 17.67 -14.78 -19.32
N ARG A 401 17.80 -13.82 -20.25
CA ARG A 401 19.07 -13.53 -20.95
C ARG A 401 20.16 -13.05 -19.99
N ALA A 402 19.81 -12.19 -19.03
CA ALA A 402 20.73 -11.75 -17.98
C ALA A 402 21.12 -12.91 -17.07
N MET A 403 20.14 -13.74 -16.64
CA MET A 403 20.41 -14.93 -15.83
C MET A 403 21.30 -15.93 -16.57
N LEU A 404 21.09 -16.13 -17.87
CA LEU A 404 21.93 -16.98 -18.69
C LEU A 404 23.37 -16.43 -18.77
N GLY A 405 23.52 -15.11 -18.96
CA GLY A 405 24.81 -14.43 -18.88
C GLY A 405 25.48 -14.61 -17.51
N ASP A 406 24.72 -14.46 -16.42
CA ASP A 406 25.20 -14.66 -15.06
C ASP A 406 25.65 -16.12 -14.81
N VAL A 407 24.95 -17.11 -15.39
CA VAL A 407 25.35 -18.52 -15.32
C VAL A 407 26.65 -18.76 -16.08
N TYR A 408 26.85 -18.15 -17.25
CA TYR A 408 28.13 -18.26 -17.97
C TYR A 408 29.28 -17.61 -17.19
N ILE A 409 29.07 -16.41 -16.66
CA ILE A 409 30.06 -15.72 -15.81
C ILE A 409 30.40 -16.57 -14.58
N LEU A 410 29.39 -17.15 -13.94
CA LEU A 410 29.57 -18.04 -12.79
C LEU A 410 30.43 -19.25 -13.15
N ARG A 411 30.19 -19.89 -14.31
CA ARG A 411 31.01 -21.01 -14.80
C ARG A 411 32.45 -20.59 -15.01
N ASP A 412 32.68 -19.45 -15.64
CA ASP A 412 34.01 -18.94 -15.94
C ASP A 412 34.79 -18.55 -14.66
N ASP A 413 34.12 -17.93 -13.69
CA ASP A 413 34.75 -17.43 -12.46
C ASP A 413 35.00 -18.54 -11.43
N THR A 414 34.16 -19.59 -11.40
CA THR A 414 34.22 -20.65 -10.37
C THR A 414 34.72 -21.99 -10.89
N GLY A 415 34.71 -22.20 -12.21
CA GLY A 415 35.00 -23.47 -12.86
C GLY A 415 33.91 -24.53 -12.69
N LEU A 416 32.75 -24.17 -12.10
CA LEU A 416 31.63 -25.09 -11.96
C LEU A 416 31.00 -25.39 -13.32
N ASP A 417 30.61 -26.65 -13.55
CA ASP A 417 29.82 -27.02 -14.72
C ASP A 417 28.30 -26.90 -14.48
N ASP A 418 27.50 -27.04 -15.54
CA ASP A 418 26.04 -26.92 -15.46
C ASP A 418 25.43 -27.94 -14.48
N VAL A 419 26.04 -29.14 -14.38
CA VAL A 419 25.61 -30.23 -13.49
C VAL A 419 25.83 -29.85 -12.03
N GLU A 420 26.98 -29.26 -11.70
CA GLU A 420 27.31 -28.78 -10.36
C GLU A 420 26.42 -27.61 -9.94
N ILE A 421 26.18 -26.65 -10.84
CA ILE A 421 25.23 -25.54 -10.62
C ILE A 421 23.81 -26.08 -10.38
N ALA A 422 23.35 -27.05 -11.17
CA ALA A 422 22.04 -27.69 -10.97
C ALA A 422 21.92 -28.45 -9.66
N LYS A 423 22.98 -29.17 -9.25
CA LYS A 423 23.03 -29.84 -7.94
C LYS A 423 22.97 -28.84 -6.79
N TRP A 424 23.61 -27.67 -6.92
CA TRP A 424 23.54 -26.59 -5.94
C TRP A 424 22.10 -26.07 -5.82
N VAL A 425 21.49 -25.72 -6.96
CA VAL A 425 20.11 -25.19 -7.02
C VAL A 425 19.09 -26.19 -6.45
N LEU A 426 19.23 -27.49 -6.75
CA LEU A 426 18.36 -28.53 -6.18
C LEU A 426 18.61 -28.79 -4.69
N ALA A 427 19.85 -28.70 -4.22
CA ALA A 427 20.18 -28.89 -2.82
C ALA A 427 19.55 -27.79 -1.94
N ARG A 428 19.53 -26.56 -2.47
CA ARG A 428 18.89 -25.39 -1.83
C ARG A 428 17.39 -25.58 -1.63
N GLU A 429 16.68 -25.99 -2.68
CA GLU A 429 15.23 -26.25 -2.63
C GLU A 429 14.86 -27.33 -1.59
N ARG A 430 15.73 -28.34 -1.43
CA ARG A 430 15.52 -29.44 -0.47
C ARG A 430 15.95 -29.10 0.97
N GLY A 431 16.36 -27.86 1.24
CA GLY A 431 16.88 -27.45 2.55
C GLY A 431 18.18 -28.16 2.95
N GLY A 432 18.92 -28.70 1.96
CA GLY A 432 20.14 -29.46 2.15
C GLY A 432 21.39 -28.59 2.30
N ARG A 433 22.49 -29.22 2.73
CA ARG A 433 23.81 -28.57 2.80
C ARG A 433 24.34 -28.37 1.38
N LEU A 434 24.63 -27.12 1.01
CA LEU A 434 25.14 -26.76 -0.32
C LEU A 434 26.51 -27.42 -0.58
N PRO A 435 26.76 -27.97 -1.79
CA PRO A 435 28.06 -28.52 -2.14
C PRO A 435 29.12 -27.41 -2.09
N ALA A 436 30.11 -27.56 -1.20
CA ALA A 436 31.30 -26.72 -1.08
C ALA A 436 31.09 -25.18 -1.03
N ALA A 437 30.28 -24.69 -0.09
CA ALA A 437 30.17 -23.25 0.25
C ALA A 437 31.49 -22.56 0.69
N GLY A 438 32.61 -23.27 0.77
CA GLY A 438 33.90 -22.72 1.23
C GLY A 438 34.78 -22.07 0.16
N ARG A 439 34.35 -22.03 -1.11
CA ARG A 439 35.16 -21.54 -2.24
C ARG A 439 34.49 -20.47 -3.12
N LEU A 440 33.21 -20.17 -2.91
CA LEU A 440 32.46 -19.21 -3.72
C LEU A 440 32.61 -17.80 -3.14
N ARG A 441 32.70 -16.79 -4.00
CA ARG A 441 32.63 -15.39 -3.55
C ARG A 441 31.17 -15.06 -3.24
N PRO A 442 30.89 -14.06 -2.38
CA PRO A 442 29.53 -13.64 -2.08
C PRO A 442 28.68 -13.30 -3.32
N VAL A 443 29.30 -12.75 -4.36
CA VAL A 443 28.63 -12.44 -5.64
C VAL A 443 28.21 -13.71 -6.39
N ASP A 444 29.00 -14.77 -6.33
CA ASP A 444 28.70 -16.05 -6.98
C ASP A 444 27.54 -16.78 -6.28
N GLU A 445 27.49 -16.68 -4.93
CA GLU A 445 26.36 -17.17 -4.14
C GLU A 445 25.07 -16.38 -4.43
N GLU A 446 25.17 -15.06 -4.60
CA GLU A 446 24.03 -14.21 -4.97
C GLU A 446 23.45 -14.59 -6.34
N VAL A 447 24.30 -14.88 -7.32
CA VAL A 447 23.88 -15.38 -8.64
C VAL A 447 23.15 -16.73 -8.51
N LEU A 448 23.69 -17.65 -7.72
CA LEU A 448 23.07 -18.96 -7.49
C LEU A 448 21.71 -18.87 -6.76
N GLU A 449 21.59 -17.97 -5.78
CA GLU A 449 20.32 -17.68 -5.09
C GLU A 449 19.29 -17.04 -6.04
N ARG A 450 19.73 -16.12 -6.90
CA ARG A 450 18.87 -15.53 -7.93
C ARG A 450 18.38 -16.59 -8.93
N LEU A 451 19.27 -17.48 -9.39
CA LEU A 451 18.90 -18.60 -10.27
C LEU A 451 17.86 -19.50 -9.62
N HIS A 452 18.10 -19.90 -8.37
CA HIS A 452 17.16 -20.70 -7.59
C HIS A 452 15.79 -20.02 -7.48
N THR A 453 15.78 -18.73 -7.13
CA THR A 453 14.56 -17.94 -6.99
C THR A 453 13.80 -17.85 -8.31
N LEU A 454 14.49 -17.57 -9.41
CA LEU A 454 13.93 -17.48 -10.75
C LEU A 454 13.23 -18.79 -11.18
N VAL A 455 13.87 -19.91 -10.86
CA VAL A 455 13.43 -21.27 -11.21
C VAL A 455 12.27 -21.75 -10.34
N PHE A 456 12.24 -21.44 -9.03
CA PHE A 456 11.29 -22.05 -8.08
C PHE A 456 10.19 -21.14 -7.54
N MET A 457 10.23 -19.82 -7.71
CA MET A 457 9.12 -18.92 -7.31
C MET A 457 7.89 -18.94 -8.24
N GLN A 458 8.01 -19.54 -9.43
CA GLN A 458 6.94 -19.57 -10.44
C GLN A 458 6.04 -20.83 -10.40
N ALA A 459 6.29 -21.78 -9.50
CA ALA A 459 5.37 -22.91 -9.32
C ALA A 459 4.30 -22.53 -8.28
N PRO A 460 2.99 -22.49 -8.63
CA PRO A 460 1.95 -22.34 -7.61
C PRO A 460 2.17 -23.44 -6.57
N ARG A 461 2.24 -23.07 -5.29
CA ARG A 461 2.36 -24.00 -4.16
C ARG A 461 1.10 -24.87 -4.08
N ARG A 462 0.92 -25.80 -5.01
CA ARG A 462 -0.02 -26.91 -4.91
C ARG A 462 0.69 -28.07 -4.21
N ARG A 463 -0.05 -28.66 -3.26
CA ARG A 463 0.21 -29.87 -2.45
C ARG A 463 1.54 -30.61 -2.70
N VAL A 464 2.23 -30.85 -1.59
CA VAL A 464 3.53 -31.48 -1.29
C VAL A 464 3.94 -32.77 -2.06
N THR A 465 3.21 -33.25 -3.07
CA THR A 465 3.49 -34.56 -3.69
C THR A 465 3.71 -34.57 -5.21
N THR A 466 3.65 -33.45 -5.91
CA THR A 466 3.97 -33.38 -7.36
C THR A 466 5.14 -32.43 -7.60
N ARG A 467 6.27 -32.95 -8.13
CA ARG A 467 7.41 -32.13 -8.55
C ARG A 467 6.94 -31.11 -9.59
N SER A 468 7.31 -29.84 -9.40
CA SER A 468 7.04 -28.81 -10.41
C SER A 468 7.73 -29.19 -11.72
N ALA A 469 7.10 -28.85 -12.87
CA ALA A 469 7.70 -29.05 -14.20
C ALA A 469 9.13 -28.49 -14.26
N VAL A 470 9.38 -27.40 -13.55
CA VAL A 470 10.68 -26.74 -13.45
C VAL A 470 11.69 -27.54 -12.64
N GLY A 471 11.29 -28.16 -11.53
CA GLY A 471 12.17 -29.06 -10.77
C GLY A 471 12.59 -30.30 -11.55
N VAL A 472 11.77 -30.75 -12.52
CA VAL A 472 12.13 -31.84 -13.44
C VAL A 472 13.19 -31.39 -14.45
N MET A 473 13.08 -30.16 -14.97
CA MET A 473 14.05 -29.60 -15.91
C MET A 473 15.43 -29.40 -15.27
N VAL A 474 15.49 -28.91 -14.03
CA VAL A 474 16.76 -28.81 -13.28
C VAL A 474 17.34 -30.18 -12.94
N ASP A 475 16.49 -31.18 -12.62
CA ASP A 475 16.92 -32.57 -12.43
C ASP A 475 17.53 -33.18 -13.72
N LEU A 476 17.08 -32.74 -14.91
CA LEU A 476 17.67 -33.15 -16.19
C LEU A 476 19.05 -32.51 -16.43
N VAL A 477 19.23 -31.25 -16.05
CA VAL A 477 20.55 -30.60 -16.07
C VAL A 477 21.51 -31.30 -15.10
N ALA A 478 21.05 -31.63 -13.89
CA ALA A 478 21.86 -32.36 -12.90
C ALA A 478 22.22 -33.81 -13.33
N ARG A 479 21.59 -34.33 -14.38
CA ARG A 479 21.86 -35.64 -14.99
C ARG A 479 22.60 -35.52 -16.33
N ASP A 480 23.07 -34.33 -16.67
CA ASP A 480 23.79 -34.03 -17.91
C ASP A 480 22.95 -34.36 -19.17
N GLN A 481 21.63 -34.15 -19.09
CA GLN A 481 20.70 -34.40 -20.18
C GLN A 481 20.16 -33.13 -20.85
N LEU A 482 20.37 -31.97 -20.22
CA LEU A 482 20.04 -30.63 -20.72
C LEU A 482 21.09 -29.64 -20.21
N GLY A 483 21.31 -28.55 -20.94
CA GLY A 483 22.07 -27.39 -20.48
C GLY A 483 21.17 -26.34 -19.80
N TRP A 484 21.77 -25.45 -19.00
CA TRP A 484 21.03 -24.32 -18.42
C TRP A 484 20.44 -23.37 -19.48
N HIS A 485 21.08 -23.28 -20.65
CA HIS A 485 20.55 -22.55 -21.80
C HIS A 485 19.19 -23.09 -22.25
N GLU A 486 19.08 -24.40 -22.44
CA GLU A 486 17.84 -25.05 -22.88
C GLU A 486 16.74 -24.95 -21.83
N VAL A 487 17.08 -25.04 -20.53
CA VAL A 487 16.11 -24.87 -19.44
C VAL A 487 15.56 -23.45 -19.38
N LEU A 488 16.43 -22.44 -19.47
CA LEU A 488 16.00 -21.04 -19.40
C LEU A 488 15.24 -20.61 -20.67
N GLU A 489 15.57 -21.18 -21.83
CA GLU A 489 14.84 -20.98 -23.10
C GLU A 489 13.43 -21.61 -23.05
N GLN A 490 13.29 -22.84 -22.53
CA GLN A 490 11.99 -23.48 -22.32
C GLN A 490 11.11 -22.74 -21.30
N LEU A 491 11.72 -22.17 -20.25
CA LEU A 491 11.04 -21.34 -19.26
C LEU A 491 10.57 -20.00 -19.84
N LEU A 492 11.33 -19.45 -20.80
CA LEU A 492 10.99 -18.26 -21.55
C LEU A 492 9.80 -18.49 -22.49
N GLU A 493 9.74 -19.66 -23.15
CA GLU A 493 8.64 -20.05 -24.05
C GLU A 493 7.36 -20.52 -23.32
N GLY A 494 7.38 -20.61 -21.99
CA GLY A 494 6.22 -21.02 -21.18
C GLY A 494 5.86 -22.51 -21.28
N ALA A 495 6.80 -23.37 -21.70
CA ALA A 495 6.54 -24.79 -21.92
C ALA A 495 6.35 -25.57 -20.59
N HIS A 496 5.28 -26.36 -20.49
CA HIS A 496 5.11 -27.36 -19.44
C HIS A 496 5.86 -28.65 -19.79
N ALA A 497 6.66 -29.18 -18.85
CA ALA A 497 7.54 -30.35 -19.01
C ALA A 497 6.87 -31.69 -19.40
N SER A 498 5.57 -31.72 -19.72
CA SER A 498 4.85 -32.93 -20.12
C SER A 498 5.17 -33.43 -21.55
N GLY A 499 5.97 -32.70 -22.33
CA GLY A 499 6.25 -33.00 -23.74
C GLY A 499 7.59 -33.68 -24.08
N MET A 500 8.56 -33.75 -23.16
CA MET A 500 9.90 -34.25 -23.48
C MET A 500 9.95 -35.79 -23.52
N LYS A 501 9.77 -36.39 -24.70
CA LYS A 501 10.16 -37.79 -24.96
C LYS A 501 11.69 -37.86 -25.10
N SER A 502 12.32 -38.75 -24.35
CA SER A 502 13.77 -38.94 -24.33
C SER A 502 14.32 -39.17 -25.74
N ARG A 503 15.16 -38.25 -26.24
CA ARG A 503 16.08 -38.58 -27.32
C ARG A 503 17.24 -39.36 -26.70
N ARG A 504 17.19 -40.69 -26.81
CA ARG A 504 18.35 -41.56 -26.54
C ARG A 504 19.41 -41.26 -27.60
N ILE A 505 20.53 -40.66 -27.20
CA ILE A 505 21.77 -40.75 -27.97
C ILE A 505 22.43 -42.06 -27.58
N GLY A 506 22.47 -42.98 -28.54
CA GLY A 506 23.10 -44.26 -28.44
C GLY A 506 23.00 -44.94 -29.79
N ASP A 507 23.87 -44.56 -30.72
CA ASP A 507 24.40 -45.55 -31.67
C ASP A 507 25.76 -45.10 -32.22
N THR A 508 26.80 -45.80 -31.77
CA THR A 508 28.12 -45.83 -32.39
C THR A 508 28.11 -46.91 -33.47
N SER A 509 28.22 -46.56 -34.75
CA SER A 509 28.86 -47.45 -35.73
C SER A 509 29.29 -46.74 -37.02
N ARG A 510 30.61 -46.84 -37.28
CA ARG A 510 31.41 -46.57 -38.48
C ARG A 510 31.75 -45.13 -38.84
#